data_AF-A0A523HKD7-F1
#
_entry.id   AF-A0A523HKD7-F1
#
_cell.length_a   1.000
_cell.length_b   1.000
_cell.length_c   1.000
_cell.angle_alpha   90.00
_cell.angle_beta   90.00
_cell.angle_gamma   90.00
#
_symmetry.space_group_name_H-M   'P 1'
#
loop_
_entity.id
_entity.type
_entity.pdbx_description
1 polymer ?
#
loop_
_entity_poly.entity_id
_entity_poly.type
_entity_poly.pdbx_seq_one_letter_code
_entity_poly.pdbx_strand_id
1 'polypeptide(L)'
;MLEVVLAVSVLAAVVVVGVLISIGNERQRKAIEQLREDLHGWALRDLEIKRETASREIQIVDPLAWLNAAAQKATGVAWDLRAIAKVLDNPEAIVVTASDGGYLMFSPVQPSQVKKLLKGPHRRTKTGPLPSEFRMATRGRTKMESYELSALNAGIFFDLEAERVWRMVADRPLNSNRLWLYEFPAS
;
A
#
# COMPACT_ATOMS: atom_id res chain seq x y z
N MET A 1 -17.97 -64.71 43.32
CA MET A 1 -19.03 -64.52 42.30
C MET A 1 -19.48 -63.06 42.23
N LEU A 2 -19.99 -62.47 43.31
CA LEU A 2 -20.45 -61.07 43.34
C LEU A 2 -19.34 -60.05 42.99
N GLU A 3 -18.13 -60.22 43.53
CA GLU A 3 -16.98 -59.33 43.24
C GLU A 3 -16.57 -59.35 41.76
N VAL A 4 -16.63 -60.52 41.12
CA VAL A 4 -16.32 -60.68 39.69
C VAL A 4 -17.38 -59.98 38.83
N VAL A 5 -18.66 -60.11 39.20
CA VAL A 5 -19.76 -59.41 38.53
C VAL A 5 -19.61 -57.89 38.67
N LEU A 6 -19.25 -57.41 39.86
CA LEU A 6 -18.98 -55.98 40.11
C LEU A 6 -17.79 -55.48 39.26
N ALA A 7 -16.67 -56.20 39.27
CA ALA A 7 -15.48 -55.83 38.50
C ALA A 7 -15.76 -55.74 36.99
N VAL A 8 -16.49 -56.72 36.44
CA VAL A 8 -16.90 -56.72 35.03
C VAL A 8 -17.84 -55.56 34.72
N SER A 9 -18.77 -55.24 35.63
CA SER A 9 -19.72 -54.13 35.44
C SER A 9 -19.02 -52.77 35.41
N VAL A 10 -18.05 -52.55 36.30
CA VAL A 10 -17.25 -51.32 36.35
C VAL A 10 -16.39 -51.20 35.10
N LEU A 11 -15.74 -52.28 34.67
CA LEU A 11 -14.94 -52.29 33.45
C LEU A 11 -15.80 -51.93 32.23
N ALA A 12 -16.98 -52.52 32.11
CA ALA A 12 -17.92 -52.21 31.04
C ALA A 12 -18.34 -50.73 31.07
N ALA A 13 -18.64 -50.16 32.24
CA ALA A 13 -18.99 -48.76 32.38
C ALA A 13 -17.85 -47.82 31.95
N VAL A 14 -16.61 -48.10 32.37
CA VAL A 14 -15.43 -47.30 31.99
C VAL A 14 -15.21 -47.34 30.48
N VAL A 15 -15.34 -48.51 29.85
CA VAL A 15 -15.23 -48.64 28.39
C VAL A 15 -16.31 -47.83 27.67
N VAL A 16 -17.56 -47.92 28.11
CA VAL A 16 -18.68 -47.17 27.51
C VAL A 16 -18.46 -45.66 27.63
N VAL A 17 -18.04 -45.18 28.81
CA VAL A 17 -17.74 -43.76 29.03
C VAL A 17 -16.57 -43.31 28.15
N GLY A 18 -15.51 -44.11 28.04
CA GLY A 18 -14.36 -43.81 27.18
C GLY A 18 -14.76 -43.69 25.70
N VAL A 19 -15.62 -44.57 25.20
CA VAL A 19 -16.14 -44.52 23.83
C VAL A 19 -17.00 -43.28 23.62
N LEU A 20 -17.88 -42.94 24.57
CA LEU A 20 -18.73 -41.76 24.47
C LEU A 20 -17.92 -40.44 24.44
N ILE A 21 -16.90 -40.33 25.29
CA ILE A 21 -15.99 -39.17 25.31
C ILE A 21 -15.24 -39.05 23.98
N SER A 22 -14.74 -40.18 23.45
CA SER A 22 -14.01 -40.20 22.18
C SER A 22 -14.89 -39.71 21.01
N ILE A 23 -16.12 -40.20 20.91
CA ILE A 23 -17.08 -39.76 19.89
C ILE A 23 -17.42 -38.26 20.07
N GLY A 24 -17.60 -37.81 21.31
CA GLY A 24 -17.85 -36.41 21.63
C GLY A 24 -16.72 -35.49 21.17
N ASN A 25 -15.47 -35.84 21.51
CA ASN A 25 -14.29 -35.08 21.14
C ASN A 25 -14.12 -34.99 19.62
N GLU A 26 -14.35 -36.08 18.89
CA GLU A 26 -14.22 -36.08 17.43
C GLU A 26 -15.29 -35.19 16.76
N ARG A 27 -16.53 -35.20 17.29
CA ARG A 27 -17.60 -34.30 16.81
C ARG A 27 -17.29 -32.84 17.12
N GLN A 28 -16.81 -32.53 18.32
CA GLN A 28 -16.41 -31.17 18.70
C GLN A 28 -15.24 -30.67 17.85
N ARG A 29 -14.23 -31.52 17.61
CA ARG A 29 -13.09 -31.19 16.75
C ARG A 29 -13.54 -30.81 15.34
N LYS A 30 -14.45 -31.59 14.74
CA LYS A 30 -15.00 -31.29 13.41
C LYS A 30 -15.79 -29.98 13.39
N ALA A 31 -16.59 -29.71 14.42
CA ALA A 31 -17.33 -28.45 14.53
C ALA A 31 -16.40 -27.24 14.64
N ILE A 32 -15.29 -27.36 15.40
CA ILE A 32 -14.28 -26.29 15.54
C ILE A 32 -13.55 -26.04 14.23
N GLU A 33 -13.18 -27.09 13.49
CA GLU A 33 -12.49 -26.91 12.20
C GLU A 33 -13.40 -26.22 11.18
N GLN A 34 -14.68 -26.62 11.11
CA GLN A 34 -15.66 -25.96 10.24
C GLN A 34 -15.85 -24.48 10.61
N LEU A 35 -15.99 -24.17 11.91
CA LEU A 35 -16.06 -22.79 12.40
C LEU A 35 -14.82 -21.99 12.02
N ARG A 36 -13.63 -22.59 12.09
CA ARG A 36 -12.38 -21.92 11.75
C ARG A 36 -12.31 -21.57 10.27
N GLU A 37 -12.71 -22.49 9.39
CA GLU A 37 -12.78 -22.26 7.95
C GLU A 37 -13.79 -21.15 7.62
N ASP A 38 -14.97 -21.19 8.22
CA ASP A 38 -16.02 -20.17 8.04
C ASP A 38 -15.58 -18.79 8.54
N LEU A 39 -14.92 -18.71 9.70
CA LEU A 39 -14.38 -17.46 10.24
C LEU A 39 -13.30 -16.85 9.35
N HIS A 40 -12.43 -17.68 8.79
CA HIS A 40 -11.39 -17.21 7.88
C HIS A 40 -12.00 -16.64 6.60
N GLY A 41 -12.97 -17.36 6.01
CA GLY A 41 -13.70 -16.88 4.83
C GLY A 41 -14.50 -15.60 5.12
N TRP A 42 -15.14 -15.51 6.28
CA TRP A 42 -15.85 -14.32 6.72
C TRP A 42 -14.90 -13.13 6.91
N ALA A 43 -13.74 -13.32 7.55
CA ALA A 43 -12.77 -12.25 7.78
C ALA A 43 -12.23 -11.67 6.47
N LEU A 44 -11.96 -12.52 5.47
CA LEU A 44 -11.53 -12.06 4.15
C LEU A 44 -12.60 -11.24 3.44
N ARG A 45 -13.87 -11.70 3.46
CA ARG A 45 -14.98 -10.96 2.86
C ARG A 45 -15.26 -9.65 3.59
N ASP A 46 -15.17 -9.63 4.92
CA ASP A 46 -15.35 -8.41 5.71
C ASP A 46 -14.30 -7.36 5.34
N LEU A 47 -13.04 -7.75 5.16
CA LEU A 47 -11.99 -6.87 4.66
C LEU A 47 -12.30 -6.36 3.25
N GLU A 48 -12.75 -7.24 2.35
CA GLU A 48 -13.12 -6.87 0.98
C GLU A 48 -14.26 -5.84 0.95
N ILE A 49 -15.35 -6.09 1.69
CA ILE A 49 -16.50 -5.18 1.83
C ILE A 49 -16.07 -3.85 2.42
N LYS A 50 -15.22 -3.85 3.45
CA LYS A 50 -14.69 -2.61 4.04
C LYS A 50 -13.86 -1.82 3.03
N ARG A 51 -13.07 -2.49 2.18
CA ARG A 51 -12.29 -1.82 1.13
C ARG A 51 -13.17 -1.29 0.00
N GLU A 52 -14.21 -2.02 -0.39
CA GLU A 52 -15.17 -1.55 -1.39
C GLU A 52 -16.00 -0.38 -0.87
N THR A 53 -16.42 -0.42 0.40
CA THR A 53 -17.14 0.70 1.03
C THR A 53 -16.23 1.92 1.12
N ALA A 54 -14.98 1.75 1.57
CA ALA A 54 -13.99 2.81 1.59
C ALA A 54 -13.71 3.38 0.19
N SER A 55 -13.62 2.54 -0.86
CA SER A 55 -13.39 3.04 -2.23
C SER A 55 -14.53 3.92 -2.75
N ARG A 56 -15.77 3.66 -2.30
CA ARG A 56 -16.95 4.49 -2.61
C ARG A 56 -16.97 5.79 -1.80
N GLU A 57 -16.49 5.78 -0.57
CA GLU A 57 -16.49 6.94 0.33
C GLU A 57 -15.27 7.87 0.19
N ILE A 58 -14.15 7.40 -0.37
CA ILE A 58 -12.94 8.22 -0.58
C ILE A 58 -13.26 9.36 -1.56
N GLN A 59 -13.61 10.54 -1.05
CA GLN A 59 -13.75 11.76 -1.82
C GLN A 59 -12.48 12.58 -1.69
N ILE A 60 -11.70 12.64 -2.75
CA ILE A 60 -10.52 13.51 -2.80
C ILE A 60 -10.96 14.83 -3.41
N VAL A 61 -11.10 15.84 -2.54
CA VAL A 61 -11.53 17.19 -2.94
C VAL A 61 -10.36 17.98 -3.54
N ASP A 62 -9.16 17.83 -2.97
CA ASP A 62 -7.94 18.51 -3.43
C ASP A 62 -6.78 17.50 -3.59
N PRO A 63 -6.43 17.13 -4.85
CA PRO A 63 -5.31 16.25 -5.14
C PRO A 63 -3.96 16.74 -4.63
N LEU A 64 -3.75 18.07 -4.60
CA LEU A 64 -2.48 18.66 -4.19
C LEU A 64 -2.33 18.64 -2.66
N ALA A 65 -3.41 18.93 -1.93
CA ALA A 65 -3.45 18.73 -0.49
C ALA A 65 -3.20 17.26 -0.10
N TRP A 66 -3.75 16.31 -0.87
CA TRP A 66 -3.50 14.88 -0.64
C TRP A 66 -2.03 14.52 -0.88
N LEU A 67 -1.42 14.97 -1.98
CA LEU A 67 0.01 14.73 -2.27
C LEU A 67 0.91 15.26 -1.15
N ASN A 68 0.58 16.44 -0.61
CA ASN A 68 1.29 17.01 0.53
C ASN A 68 1.16 16.12 1.78
N ALA A 69 -0.07 15.76 2.14
CA ALA A 69 -0.32 14.92 3.32
C ALA A 69 0.36 13.54 3.19
N ALA A 70 0.35 12.93 2.01
CA ALA A 70 1.03 11.66 1.74
C ALA A 70 2.55 11.80 1.89
N ALA A 71 3.15 12.87 1.33
CA ALA A 71 4.57 13.17 1.47
C ALA A 71 4.95 13.43 2.93
N GLN A 72 4.14 14.19 3.67
CA GLN A 72 4.37 14.50 5.08
C GLN A 72 4.33 13.25 5.96
N LYS A 73 3.36 12.36 5.76
CA LYS A 73 3.27 11.11 6.53
C LYS A 73 4.49 10.21 6.31
N ALA A 74 4.95 10.10 5.07
CA ALA A 74 6.05 9.21 4.74
C ALA A 74 7.44 9.77 5.06
N THR A 75 7.64 11.09 4.95
CA THR A 75 8.95 11.73 5.16
C THR A 75 9.09 12.39 6.53
N GLY A 76 7.97 12.67 7.21
CA GLY A 76 7.93 13.49 8.43
C GLY A 76 8.08 15.00 8.16
N VAL A 77 8.26 15.42 6.91
CA VAL A 77 8.49 16.82 6.53
C VAL A 77 7.22 17.38 5.88
N ALA A 78 6.73 18.51 6.39
CA ALA A 78 5.62 19.22 5.78
C ALA A 78 6.11 20.06 4.60
N TRP A 79 5.69 19.70 3.39
CA TRP A 79 6.05 20.40 2.17
C TRP A 79 4.93 21.37 1.82
N ASP A 80 5.17 22.68 1.79
CA ASP A 80 4.11 23.61 1.39
C ASP A 80 3.96 23.62 -0.14
N LEU A 81 3.24 22.63 -0.68
CA LEU A 81 2.99 22.49 -2.12
C LEU A 81 2.07 23.62 -2.60
N ARG A 82 2.41 24.27 -3.72
CA ARG A 82 1.59 25.35 -4.29
C ARG A 82 0.81 24.96 -5.53
N ALA A 83 1.49 24.33 -6.49
CA ALA A 83 0.88 24.06 -7.78
C ALA A 83 1.50 22.84 -8.47
N ILE A 84 0.67 22.16 -9.26
CA ILE A 84 1.11 21.14 -10.20
C ILE A 84 1.78 21.86 -11.37
N ALA A 85 3.11 21.73 -11.46
CA ALA A 85 3.88 22.40 -12.49
C ALA A 85 3.81 21.65 -13.81
N LYS A 86 3.85 20.31 -13.77
CA LYS A 86 3.85 19.48 -14.98
C LYS A 86 3.49 18.03 -14.72
N VAL A 87 2.82 17.40 -15.67
CA VAL A 87 2.72 15.94 -15.77
C VAL A 87 3.66 15.46 -16.89
N LEU A 88 4.47 14.44 -16.59
CA LEU A 88 5.46 13.85 -17.48
C LEU A 88 5.03 12.44 -17.88
N ASP A 89 5.23 12.10 -19.15
CA ASP A 89 4.94 10.76 -19.67
C ASP A 89 6.15 9.84 -19.62
N ASN A 90 7.37 10.40 -19.64
CA ASN A 90 8.60 9.62 -19.64
C ASN A 90 9.74 10.35 -18.88
N PRO A 91 10.08 9.93 -17.65
CA PRO A 91 9.37 8.94 -16.85
C PRO A 91 7.96 9.42 -16.48
N GLU A 92 7.04 8.48 -16.27
CA GLU A 92 5.69 8.78 -15.80
C GLU A 92 5.78 9.49 -14.44
N ALA A 93 5.43 10.77 -14.36
CA ALA A 93 5.59 11.53 -13.13
C ALA A 93 4.68 12.77 -13.03
N ILE A 94 4.33 13.15 -11.81
CA ILE A 94 3.69 14.43 -11.49
C ILE A 94 4.73 15.31 -10.81
N VAL A 95 4.96 16.49 -11.36
CA VAL A 95 5.87 17.50 -10.83
C VAL A 95 5.04 18.60 -10.18
N VAL A 96 5.36 18.90 -8.92
CA VAL A 96 4.76 19.98 -8.14
C VAL A 96 5.83 20.98 -7.72
N THR A 97 5.42 22.23 -7.58
CA THR A 97 6.24 23.31 -7.01
C THR A 97 5.93 23.46 -5.53
N ALA A 98 6.97 23.59 -4.72
CA ALA A 98 6.88 23.93 -3.31
C ALA A 98 7.06 25.45 -3.10
N SER A 99 6.57 25.97 -1.97
CA SER A 99 6.63 27.39 -1.62
C SER A 99 8.04 27.95 -1.48
N ASP A 100 9.01 27.10 -1.19
CA ASP A 100 10.44 27.41 -1.13
C ASP A 100 11.08 27.59 -2.53
N GLY A 101 10.30 27.40 -3.60
CA GLY A 101 10.78 27.43 -4.98
C GLY A 101 11.41 26.11 -5.43
N GLY A 102 11.42 25.09 -4.56
CA GLY A 102 11.85 23.74 -4.88
C GLY A 102 10.82 22.99 -5.74
N TYR A 103 11.28 21.89 -6.33
CA TYR A 103 10.42 20.98 -7.08
C TYR A 103 10.38 19.61 -6.41
N LEU A 104 9.20 19.04 -6.34
CA LEU A 104 9.00 17.65 -5.96
C LEU A 104 8.42 16.89 -7.14
N MET A 105 8.86 15.66 -7.29
CA MET A 105 8.35 14.77 -8.33
C MET A 105 7.85 13.48 -7.72
N PHE A 106 6.61 13.15 -8.03
CA PHE A 106 5.95 11.90 -7.66
C PHE A 106 5.93 10.99 -8.87
N SER A 107 6.46 9.77 -8.76
CA SER A 107 6.50 8.83 -9.89
C SER A 107 6.35 7.37 -9.42
N PRO A 108 5.59 6.51 -10.12
CA PRO A 108 5.61 5.07 -9.87
C PRO A 108 6.94 4.40 -10.23
N VAL A 109 7.80 5.09 -11.00
CA VAL A 109 9.07 4.56 -11.49
C VAL A 109 10.12 4.57 -10.38
N GLN A 110 10.84 3.47 -10.21
CA GLN A 110 11.88 3.33 -9.18
C GLN A 110 13.08 4.26 -9.41
N PRO A 111 13.80 4.66 -8.33
CA PRO A 111 14.92 5.60 -8.43
C PRO A 111 16.03 5.15 -9.37
N SER A 112 16.29 3.85 -9.44
CA SER A 112 17.29 3.26 -10.32
C SER A 112 16.95 3.45 -11.81
N GLN A 113 15.67 3.40 -12.16
CA GLN A 113 15.15 3.57 -13.52
C GLN A 113 15.04 5.05 -13.88
N VAL A 114 14.52 5.88 -12.97
CA VAL A 114 14.49 7.35 -13.14
C VAL A 114 15.89 7.89 -13.40
N LYS A 115 16.89 7.47 -12.61
CA LYS A 115 18.29 7.86 -12.81
C LYS A 115 18.84 7.45 -14.20
N LYS A 116 18.43 6.31 -14.74
CA LYS A 116 18.86 5.86 -16.09
C LYS A 116 18.20 6.69 -17.19
N LEU A 117 16.90 6.94 -17.09
CA LEU A 117 16.15 7.76 -18.05
C LEU A 117 16.68 9.19 -18.09
N LEU A 118 17.04 9.72 -16.92
CA LEU A 118 17.64 11.03 -16.76
C LEU A 118 19.11 11.12 -17.22
N LYS A 119 19.85 10.01 -17.22
CA LYS A 119 21.26 9.93 -17.71
C LYS A 119 21.38 9.54 -19.19
N GLY A 120 20.30 9.11 -19.82
CA GLY A 120 20.31 8.60 -21.20
C GLY A 120 20.73 9.65 -22.23
N PRO A 121 21.15 9.23 -23.44
CA PRO A 121 21.68 10.11 -24.50
C PRO A 121 20.59 10.95 -25.18
N HIS A 122 19.42 11.12 -24.57
CA HIS A 122 18.28 11.80 -25.17
C HIS A 122 18.56 13.31 -25.23
N ARG A 123 19.08 13.70 -26.39
CA ARG A 123 19.18 15.03 -27.01
C ARG A 123 19.37 16.22 -26.06
N ARG A 124 20.55 16.81 -26.23
CA ARG A 124 20.99 18.19 -25.96
C ARG A 124 20.06 19.30 -26.52
N THR A 125 18.75 19.18 -26.45
CA THR A 125 17.83 20.26 -26.82
C THR A 125 17.50 21.08 -25.57
N LYS A 126 17.71 22.41 -25.65
CA LYS A 126 17.36 23.37 -24.59
C LYS A 126 15.86 23.31 -24.20
N THR A 127 15.04 22.61 -24.97
CA THR A 127 13.58 22.42 -24.89
C THR A 127 13.16 20.98 -24.52
N GLY A 128 13.88 20.30 -23.62
CA GLY A 128 13.41 19.02 -23.07
C GLY A 128 12.14 19.16 -22.22
N PRO A 129 11.32 18.10 -22.06
CA PRO A 129 10.05 18.16 -21.33
C PRO A 129 10.23 18.32 -19.81
N LEU A 130 11.42 18.08 -19.28
CA LEU A 130 11.75 18.26 -17.87
C LEU A 130 12.11 19.74 -17.59
N PRO A 131 11.60 20.35 -16.51
CA PRO A 131 12.04 21.69 -16.07
C PRO A 131 13.58 21.74 -15.95
N SER A 132 14.17 22.92 -16.18
CA SER A 132 15.63 23.14 -16.20
C SER A 132 16.34 22.57 -14.96
N GLU A 133 15.65 22.58 -13.84
CA GLU A 133 16.09 22.22 -12.51
C GLU A 133 16.29 20.70 -12.41
N PHE A 134 15.37 19.92 -13.01
CA PHE A 134 15.51 18.46 -13.17
C PHE A 134 16.72 18.08 -14.02
N ARG A 135 17.08 18.93 -15.00
CA ARG A 135 18.27 18.72 -15.86
C ARG A 135 19.57 19.10 -15.14
N MET A 136 19.53 19.92 -14.09
CA MET A 136 20.71 20.28 -13.30
C MET A 136 21.03 19.22 -12.23
N ALA A 137 20.01 18.66 -11.59
CA ALA A 137 20.21 17.57 -10.62
C ALA A 137 20.89 16.33 -11.25
N THR A 138 20.66 16.09 -12.54
CA THR A 138 21.22 14.95 -13.29
C THR A 138 22.64 15.20 -13.80
N ARG A 139 23.12 16.45 -13.76
CA ARG A 139 24.49 16.85 -14.11
C ARG A 139 25.52 16.60 -13.00
N GLY A 140 25.13 15.94 -11.90
CA GLY A 140 26.05 15.41 -10.91
C GLY A 140 26.44 16.37 -9.78
N ARG A 141 25.59 17.36 -9.45
CA ARG A 141 25.86 18.29 -8.33
C ARG A 141 24.82 18.28 -7.21
N THR A 142 23.67 17.63 -7.39
CA THR A 142 22.61 17.63 -6.36
C THR A 142 22.26 16.21 -5.98
N LYS A 143 22.36 15.89 -4.68
CA LYS A 143 21.95 14.60 -4.14
C LYS A 143 20.43 14.50 -4.25
N MET A 144 19.95 13.72 -5.21
CA MET A 144 18.51 13.45 -5.35
C MET A 144 18.10 12.48 -4.23
N GLU A 145 17.48 13.02 -3.18
CA GLU A 145 16.86 12.22 -2.14
C GLU A 145 15.56 11.63 -2.68
N SER A 146 15.31 10.37 -2.36
CA SER A 146 14.14 9.64 -2.85
C SER A 146 13.48 8.91 -1.70
N TYR A 147 12.18 9.12 -1.54
CA TYR A 147 11.37 8.50 -0.52
C TYR A 147 10.31 7.61 -1.16
N GLU A 148 10.11 6.43 -0.59
CA GLU A 148 9.02 5.55 -1.02
C GLU A 148 7.72 5.97 -0.34
N LEU A 149 6.61 5.94 -1.06
CA LEU A 149 5.25 6.17 -0.58
C LEU A 149 4.43 4.90 -0.85
N SER A 150 3.86 4.32 0.20
CA SER A 150 3.10 3.07 0.15
C SER A 150 2.05 3.02 1.27
N ALA A 151 1.20 1.99 1.26
CA ALA A 151 0.23 1.80 2.33
C ALA A 151 0.85 1.64 3.74
N LEU A 152 2.13 1.28 3.81
CA LEU A 152 2.85 1.11 5.08
C LEU A 152 3.24 2.43 5.75
N ASN A 153 3.46 3.50 4.98
CA ASN A 153 3.97 4.77 5.50
C ASN A 153 3.11 5.99 5.17
N ALA A 154 2.24 5.92 4.16
CA ALA A 154 1.34 7.01 3.77
C ALA A 154 -0.13 6.75 4.15
N GLY A 155 -0.48 5.54 4.61
CA GLY A 155 -1.79 5.19 5.17
C GLY A 155 -2.43 3.95 4.55
N ILE A 156 -3.34 3.30 5.29
CA ILE A 156 -3.90 1.98 4.92
C ILE A 156 -4.69 1.95 3.60
N PHE A 157 -5.20 3.11 3.14
CA PHE A 157 -5.93 3.25 1.87
C PHE A 157 -5.12 3.97 0.78
N PHE A 158 -3.80 4.12 1.00
CA PHE A 158 -2.93 4.84 0.08
C PHE A 158 -3.03 4.32 -1.36
N ASP A 159 -3.17 3.02 -1.56
CA ASP A 159 -3.30 2.43 -2.90
C ASP A 159 -4.54 2.96 -3.65
N LEU A 160 -5.70 2.93 -3.00
CA LEU A 160 -6.96 3.42 -3.55
C LEU A 160 -6.94 4.95 -3.75
N GLU A 161 -6.42 5.68 -2.78
CA GLU A 161 -6.34 7.13 -2.83
C GLU A 161 -5.34 7.62 -3.88
N ALA A 162 -4.15 7.00 -3.95
CA ALA A 162 -3.11 7.32 -4.91
C ALA A 162 -3.60 7.08 -6.34
N GLU A 163 -4.30 5.97 -6.61
CA GLU A 163 -4.87 5.72 -7.93
C GLU A 163 -5.87 6.81 -8.32
N ARG A 164 -6.73 7.24 -7.39
CA ARG A 164 -7.72 8.28 -7.64
C ARG A 164 -7.07 9.64 -7.89
N VAL A 165 -6.10 10.05 -7.07
CA VAL A 165 -5.30 11.27 -7.28
C VAL A 165 -4.58 11.23 -8.62
N TRP A 166 -3.95 10.11 -8.94
CA TRP A 166 -3.20 9.95 -10.18
C TRP A 166 -4.11 10.09 -11.39
N ARG A 167 -5.30 9.47 -11.36
CA ARG A 167 -6.29 9.61 -12.43
C ARG A 167 -6.81 11.03 -12.55
N MET A 168 -7.00 11.74 -11.44
CA MET A 168 -7.45 13.15 -11.46
C MET A 168 -6.41 14.11 -12.06
N VAL A 169 -5.11 13.84 -11.84
CA VAL A 169 -4.03 14.74 -12.27
C VAL A 169 -3.44 14.36 -13.62
N ALA A 170 -3.17 13.07 -13.82
CA ALA A 170 -2.46 12.55 -14.99
C ALA A 170 -3.39 11.91 -16.05
N ASP A 171 -4.70 11.86 -15.78
CA ASP A 171 -5.73 11.29 -16.67
C ASP A 171 -5.45 9.85 -17.13
N ARG A 172 -4.79 9.07 -16.26
CA ARG A 172 -4.43 7.67 -16.52
C ARG A 172 -4.41 6.84 -15.23
N PRO A 173 -4.60 5.50 -15.32
CA PRO A 173 -4.54 4.64 -14.16
C PRO A 173 -3.11 4.52 -13.62
N LEU A 174 -2.98 4.46 -12.29
CA LEU A 174 -1.72 4.16 -11.64
C LEU A 174 -1.52 2.64 -11.62
N ASN A 175 -0.54 2.13 -12.36
CA ASN A 175 -0.26 0.69 -12.44
C ASN A 175 0.64 0.16 -11.30
N SER A 176 0.72 0.88 -10.18
CA SER A 176 1.63 0.58 -9.07
C SER A 176 0.97 0.93 -7.73
N ASN A 177 1.15 0.06 -6.73
CA ASN A 177 0.68 0.32 -5.36
C ASN A 177 1.68 1.17 -4.55
N ARG A 178 2.66 1.77 -5.24
CA ARG A 178 3.76 2.54 -4.67
C ARG A 178 4.06 3.76 -5.53
N LEU A 179 4.34 4.88 -4.89
CA LEU A 179 4.89 6.08 -5.52
C LEU A 179 6.25 6.38 -4.92
N TRP A 180 7.11 7.03 -5.69
CA TRP A 180 8.39 7.56 -5.25
C TRP A 180 8.33 9.07 -5.29
N LEU A 181 8.70 9.68 -4.17
CA LEU A 181 8.91 11.11 -4.05
C LEU A 181 10.38 11.40 -4.31
N TYR A 182 10.65 12.34 -5.19
CA TYR A 182 11.98 12.83 -5.50
C TYR A 182 12.07 14.32 -5.19
N GLU A 183 13.06 14.68 -4.38
CA GLU A 183 13.30 16.05 -3.98
C GLU A 183 14.35 16.73 -4.86
N PHE A 184 14.03 17.94 -5.29
CA PHE A 184 14.93 18.82 -6.02
C PHE A 184 14.94 20.19 -5.30
N PRO A 185 15.99 20.48 -4.51
CA PRO A 185 16.09 21.75 -3.81
C PRO A 185 16.15 22.92 -4.79
N ALA A 186 15.59 24.06 -4.39
CA ALA A 186 15.72 25.30 -5.14
C ALA A 186 17.20 25.68 -5.30
N SER A 187 17.59 26.03 -6.52
CA SER A 187 18.94 26.48 -6.89
C SER A 187 19.13 27.97 -6.68
#